data_AF-A0A1T5L9E7-F1
#
_entry.id   AF-A0A1T5L9E7-F1
#
_cell.length_a   1.000
_cell.length_b   1.000
_cell.length_c   1.000
_cell.angle_alpha   90.00
_cell.angle_beta   90.00
_cell.angle_gamma   90.00
#
_symmetry.space_group_name_H-M   'P 1'
#
loop_
_entity.id
_entity.type
_entity.pdbx_description
1 polymer ?
#
loop_
_entity_poly.entity_id
_entity_poly.type
_entity_poly.pdbx_seq_one_letter_code
_entity_poly.pdbx_strand_id
1 'polypeptide(L)'
;MPDSPDRYEQHSYLPSGYWTGFYVYYHSQERHEMLLMLDFINGNISGNGHDDVGAFTFEGRYDLTSMTCRFMKHYSTHQIDYHGQIDENGIWGKWYYVYYPGMGIDEAAFNKLMSEFRQQFAGGFHIWPRNKEFSAHEMAIRKLKEEEVVKLVE
;
A
#
# COMPACT_ATOMS: atom_id res chain seq x y z
N MET A 1 16.10 13.61 -23.92
CA MET A 1 14.75 14.23 -23.96
C MET A 1 14.43 14.62 -22.53
N PRO A 2 14.12 15.88 -22.20
CA PRO A 2 13.63 16.20 -20.88
C PRO A 2 12.22 15.63 -20.72
N ASP A 3 11.94 15.07 -19.55
CA ASP A 3 10.68 14.40 -19.22
C ASP A 3 9.48 15.33 -19.42
N SER A 4 8.62 15.02 -20.41
CA SER A 4 7.39 15.77 -20.60
C SER A 4 6.45 15.53 -19.41
N PRO A 5 5.87 16.59 -18.80
CA PRO A 5 4.92 16.45 -17.69
C PRO A 5 3.64 15.68 -18.08
N ASP A 6 3.36 15.53 -19.37
CA ASP A 6 2.19 14.81 -19.91
C ASP A 6 2.22 13.30 -19.68
N ARG A 7 3.30 12.74 -19.12
CA ARG A 7 3.40 11.31 -18.84
C ARG A 7 2.74 10.89 -17.52
N TYR A 8 2.60 11.81 -16.57
CA TYR A 8 2.09 11.49 -15.24
C TYR A 8 0.57 11.36 -15.27
N GLU A 9 0.06 10.43 -14.45
CA GLU A 9 -1.37 10.26 -14.23
C GLU A 9 -2.00 11.56 -13.69
N GLN A 10 -3.17 11.89 -14.22
CA GLN A 10 -3.94 13.09 -13.87
C GLN A 10 -5.16 12.76 -13.00
N HIS A 11 -5.48 11.48 -12.82
CA HIS A 11 -6.54 11.04 -11.93
C HIS A 11 -6.27 11.51 -10.49
N SER A 12 -7.23 12.25 -9.91
CA SER A 12 -7.08 12.92 -8.62
C SER A 12 -6.78 11.96 -7.44
N TYR A 13 -7.10 10.67 -7.59
CA TYR A 13 -6.83 9.66 -6.57
C TYR A 13 -5.40 9.11 -6.61
N LEU A 14 -4.71 9.25 -7.75
CA LEU A 14 -3.36 8.70 -7.97
C LEU A 14 -2.33 9.80 -8.29
N PRO A 15 -2.20 10.86 -7.47
CA PRO A 15 -1.17 11.85 -7.69
C PRO A 15 0.21 11.22 -7.46
N SER A 16 1.14 11.46 -8.39
CA SER A 16 2.56 11.13 -8.15
C SER A 16 3.14 12.06 -7.07
N GLY A 17 4.12 11.58 -6.32
CA GLY A 17 4.77 12.32 -5.24
C GLY A 17 4.78 11.58 -3.91
N TYR A 18 4.71 12.34 -2.81
CA TYR A 18 4.80 11.80 -1.47
C TYR A 18 3.50 11.14 -1.01
N TRP A 19 3.63 9.92 -0.51
CA TRP A 19 2.55 9.14 0.10
C TRP A 19 2.97 8.69 1.50
N THR A 20 1.98 8.37 2.32
CA THR A 20 2.15 7.78 3.65
C THR A 20 1.08 6.73 3.87
N GLY A 21 1.18 5.97 4.95
CA GLY A 21 0.18 4.99 5.32
C GLY A 21 0.74 3.96 6.24
N PHE A 22 0.07 2.82 6.35
CA PHE A 22 0.49 1.74 7.22
C PHE A 22 0.10 0.38 6.65
N TYR A 23 0.74 -0.66 7.16
CA TYR A 23 0.27 -2.03 7.03
C TYR A 23 0.01 -2.64 8.40
N VAL A 24 -0.80 -3.70 8.43
CA VAL A 24 -1.13 -4.50 9.61
C VAL A 24 -0.99 -5.97 9.27
N TYR A 25 -0.56 -6.80 10.22
CA TYR A 25 -0.61 -8.25 10.10
C TYR A 25 -2.02 -8.78 10.36
N TYR A 26 -2.42 -9.89 9.75
CA TYR A 26 -3.77 -10.43 9.90
C TYR A 26 -4.22 -10.62 11.36
N HIS A 27 -3.30 -11.05 12.25
CA HIS A 27 -3.57 -11.32 13.66
C HIS A 27 -3.27 -10.14 14.60
N SER A 28 -2.95 -8.97 14.05
CA SER A 28 -2.61 -7.77 14.84
C SER A 28 -3.32 -6.53 14.30
N GLN A 29 -3.68 -5.62 15.19
CA GLN A 29 -4.14 -4.28 14.82
C GLN A 29 -3.02 -3.24 14.90
N GLU A 30 -1.81 -3.67 15.28
CA GLU A 30 -0.63 -2.82 15.29
C GLU A 30 -0.35 -2.32 13.88
N ARG A 31 -0.19 -0.99 13.79
CA ARG A 31 0.09 -0.30 12.54
C ARG A 31 1.58 -0.11 12.40
N HIS A 32 2.08 -0.53 11.24
CA HIS A 32 3.46 -0.35 10.84
C HIS A 32 3.50 0.75 9.79
N GLU A 33 3.94 1.94 10.21
CA GLU A 33 3.91 3.16 9.40
C GLU A 33 4.90 3.09 8.22
N MET A 34 4.49 3.66 7.09
CA MET A 34 5.22 3.68 5.83
C MET A 34 5.32 5.11 5.29
N LEU A 35 6.51 5.46 4.79
CA LEU A 35 6.76 6.67 4.02
C LEU A 35 7.18 6.29 2.61
N LEU A 36 6.57 6.93 1.60
CA LEU A 36 6.70 6.52 0.21
C LEU A 36 6.83 7.73 -0.73
N MET A 37 7.53 7.50 -1.84
CA MET A 37 7.49 8.30 -3.04
C MET A 37 6.98 7.40 -4.17
N LEU A 38 5.85 7.76 -4.78
CA LEU A 38 5.21 6.97 -5.83
C LEU A 38 5.09 7.77 -7.12
N ASP A 39 5.33 7.10 -8.24
CA ASP A 39 5.08 7.58 -9.59
C ASP A 39 3.98 6.75 -10.24
N PHE A 40 2.98 7.42 -10.80
CA PHE A 40 1.89 6.83 -11.59
C PHE A 40 2.01 7.34 -13.02
N ILE A 41 2.36 6.44 -13.95
CA ILE A 41 2.68 6.80 -15.34
C ILE A 41 2.12 5.72 -16.27
N ASN A 42 1.16 6.08 -17.13
CA ASN A 42 0.63 5.19 -18.18
C ASN A 42 0.20 3.80 -17.68
N GLY A 43 -0.55 3.72 -16.58
CA GLY A 43 -1.00 2.46 -15.98
C GLY A 43 0.06 1.73 -15.12
N ASN A 44 1.26 2.28 -14.95
CA ASN A 44 2.32 1.70 -14.13
C ASN A 44 2.48 2.45 -12.81
N ILE A 45 2.72 1.70 -11.73
CA ILE A 45 3.14 2.21 -10.42
C ILE A 45 4.62 1.89 -10.25
N SER A 46 5.43 2.89 -9.91
CA SER A 46 6.78 2.68 -9.41
C SER A 46 7.04 3.54 -8.19
N GLY A 47 8.05 3.20 -7.40
CA GLY A 47 8.41 4.07 -6.28
C GLY A 47 9.40 3.44 -5.32
N ASN A 48 9.64 4.16 -4.23
CA ASN A 48 10.49 3.71 -3.14
C ASN A 48 9.96 4.23 -1.80
N GLY A 49 10.42 3.61 -0.72
CA GLY A 49 9.97 3.98 0.60
C GLY A 49 10.79 3.35 1.72
N HIS A 50 10.32 3.60 2.93
CA HIS A 50 10.90 3.07 4.15
C HIS A 50 9.80 2.80 5.18
N ASP A 51 9.97 1.74 5.95
CA ASP A 51 9.15 1.37 7.10
C ASP A 51 10.02 0.73 8.20
N ASP A 52 9.40 0.05 9.15
CA ASP A 52 10.08 -0.60 10.27
C ASP A 52 10.90 -1.85 9.87
N VAL A 53 10.63 -2.46 8.72
CA VAL A 53 11.44 -3.56 8.17
C VAL A 53 12.68 -3.02 7.47
N GLY A 54 12.54 -1.91 6.74
CA GLY A 54 13.65 -1.17 6.15
C GLY A 54 13.30 -0.46 4.85
N ALA A 55 14.32 -0.15 4.04
CA ALA A 55 14.14 0.46 2.73
C ALA A 55 13.62 -0.54 1.70
N PHE A 56 12.73 -0.08 0.81
CA PHE A 56 12.12 -0.90 -0.24
C PHE A 56 11.84 -0.11 -1.53
N THR A 57 11.58 -0.84 -2.61
CA THR A 57 11.02 -0.31 -3.86
C THR A 57 9.65 -0.91 -4.17
N PHE A 58 8.86 -0.20 -4.98
CA PHE A 58 7.60 -0.67 -5.54
C PHE A 58 7.64 -0.70 -7.06
N GLU A 59 7.01 -1.72 -7.63
CA GLU A 59 6.77 -1.84 -9.06
C GLU A 59 5.45 -2.58 -9.30
N GLY A 60 4.62 -2.08 -10.21
CA GLY A 60 3.33 -2.70 -10.51
C GLY A 60 2.49 -1.92 -11.50
N ARG A 61 1.18 -2.18 -11.47
CA ARG A 61 0.20 -1.60 -12.40
C ARG A 61 -1.08 -1.18 -11.69
N TYR A 62 -1.74 -0.17 -12.24
CA TYR A 62 -3.09 0.26 -11.85
C TYR A 62 -4.02 0.23 -13.06
N ASP A 63 -5.31 0.10 -12.78
CA ASP A 63 -6.39 0.17 -13.76
C ASP A 63 -7.50 1.08 -13.23
N LEU A 64 -7.72 2.20 -13.92
CA LEU A 64 -8.75 3.18 -13.58
C LEU A 64 -10.17 2.73 -13.98
N THR A 65 -10.30 1.72 -14.84
CA THR A 65 -11.62 1.18 -15.20
C THR A 65 -12.17 0.35 -14.05
N SER A 66 -11.32 -0.51 -13.47
CA SER A 66 -11.69 -1.34 -12.33
C SER A 66 -11.41 -0.67 -10.98
N MET A 67 -10.71 0.47 -10.97
CA MET A 67 -10.24 1.15 -9.76
C MET A 67 -9.43 0.23 -8.85
N THR A 68 -8.52 -0.54 -9.45
CA THR A 68 -7.66 -1.50 -8.74
C THR A 68 -6.20 -1.32 -9.09
N CYS A 69 -5.32 -1.84 -8.25
CA CYS A 69 -3.90 -1.97 -8.56
C CYS A 69 -3.28 -3.23 -7.97
N ARG A 70 -2.17 -3.64 -8.55
CA ARG A 70 -1.31 -4.69 -8.02
C ARG A 70 0.15 -4.30 -8.17
N PHE A 71 0.90 -4.41 -7.09
CA PHE A 71 2.30 -4.02 -7.07
C PHE A 71 3.11 -4.87 -6.09
N MET A 72 4.39 -5.04 -6.40
CA MET A 72 5.34 -5.82 -5.62
C MET A 72 6.22 -4.87 -4.80
N LYS A 73 6.28 -5.13 -3.49
CA LYS A 73 7.28 -4.56 -2.59
C LYS A 73 8.55 -5.37 -2.65
N HIS A 74 9.67 -4.71 -2.85
CA HIS A 74 10.97 -5.35 -2.90
C HIS A 74 11.85 -4.82 -1.77
N TYR A 75 12.17 -5.69 -0.82
CA TYR A 75 13.29 -5.50 0.08
C TYR A 75 14.52 -6.17 -0.51
N SER A 76 15.70 -5.89 0.04
CA SER A 76 16.93 -6.61 -0.30
C SER A 76 16.86 -8.11 0.01
N THR A 77 15.99 -8.50 0.95
CA THR A 77 15.88 -9.88 1.45
C THR A 77 14.70 -10.68 0.91
N HIS A 78 13.59 -10.03 0.58
CA HIS A 78 12.33 -10.70 0.24
C HIS A 78 11.39 -9.75 -0.49
N GLN A 79 10.26 -10.29 -0.96
CA GLN A 79 9.25 -9.54 -1.68
C GLN A 79 7.86 -9.78 -1.08
N ILE A 80 6.95 -8.81 -1.27
CA ILE A 80 5.56 -8.85 -0.80
C ILE A 80 4.64 -8.41 -1.93
N ASP A 81 3.57 -9.17 -2.18
CA ASP A 81 2.57 -8.89 -3.22
C ASP A 81 1.38 -8.10 -2.64
N TYR A 82 1.14 -6.89 -3.16
CA TYR A 82 0.08 -6.00 -2.72
C TYR A 82 -1.05 -5.96 -3.75
N HIS A 83 -2.27 -6.18 -3.28
CA HIS A 83 -3.51 -6.11 -4.06
C HIS A 83 -4.36 -4.98 -3.50
N GLY A 84 -4.55 -3.91 -4.27
CA GLY A 84 -5.18 -2.68 -3.84
C GLY A 84 -6.48 -2.34 -4.57
N GLN A 85 -7.38 -1.69 -3.85
CA GLN A 85 -8.51 -0.91 -4.35
C GLN A 85 -8.15 0.57 -4.27
N ILE A 86 -8.66 1.37 -5.20
CA ILE A 86 -8.35 2.80 -5.35
C ILE A 86 -9.62 3.60 -5.12
N ASP A 87 -9.59 4.57 -4.21
CA ASP A 87 -10.69 5.49 -3.96
C ASP A 87 -10.22 6.88 -3.49
N GLU A 88 -11.16 7.74 -3.12
CA GLU A 88 -10.90 9.09 -2.61
C GLU A 88 -10.08 9.12 -1.31
N ASN A 89 -9.94 7.99 -0.61
CA ASN A 89 -9.14 7.85 0.61
C ASN A 89 -7.75 7.25 0.33
N GLY A 90 -7.42 6.92 -0.91
CA GLY A 90 -6.11 6.40 -1.32
C GLY A 90 -6.18 4.97 -1.85
N ILE A 91 -5.15 4.18 -1.55
CA ILE A 91 -5.05 2.78 -1.96
C ILE A 91 -5.07 1.90 -0.73
N TRP A 92 -5.98 0.95 -0.66
CA TRP A 92 -6.10 0.02 0.46
C TRP A 92 -6.37 -1.40 -0.02
N GLY A 93 -6.03 -2.39 0.80
CA GLY A 93 -6.28 -3.77 0.42
C GLY A 93 -5.49 -4.77 1.24
N LYS A 94 -4.99 -5.81 0.56
CA LYS A 94 -4.29 -6.93 1.18
C LYS A 94 -2.87 -7.06 0.65
N TRP A 95 -1.97 -7.46 1.52
CA TRP A 95 -0.63 -7.89 1.14
C TRP A 95 -0.44 -9.37 1.46
N TYR A 96 0.44 -10.03 0.71
CA TYR A 96 0.76 -11.46 0.85
C TYR A 96 2.27 -11.68 0.74
N TYR A 97 2.82 -12.56 1.57
CA TYR A 97 4.15 -13.10 1.28
C TYR A 97 4.13 -13.87 -0.04
N VAL A 98 5.22 -13.73 -0.79
CA VAL A 98 5.51 -14.57 -1.94
C VAL A 98 6.76 -15.39 -1.69
N TYR A 99 6.88 -16.48 -2.44
CA TYR A 99 8.08 -17.29 -2.42
C TYR A 99 9.28 -16.45 -2.88
N TYR A 100 10.41 -16.61 -2.21
CA TYR A 100 11.69 -16.08 -2.67
C TYR A 100 12.80 -17.12 -2.50
N PRO A 101 13.74 -17.22 -3.46
CA PRO A 101 14.92 -18.06 -3.32
C PRO A 101 15.76 -17.58 -2.13
N GLY A 102 15.78 -18.36 -1.04
CA GLY A 102 16.44 -17.99 0.21
C GLY A 102 15.59 -18.22 1.47
N MET A 103 14.30 -18.55 1.31
CA MET A 103 13.41 -18.86 2.45
C MET A 103 13.76 -20.16 3.18
N GLY A 104 14.67 -20.99 2.64
CA GLY A 104 15.07 -22.27 3.23
C GLY A 104 14.08 -23.42 3.01
N ILE A 105 13.03 -23.19 2.22
CA ILE A 105 12.09 -24.18 1.72
C ILE A 105 11.95 -24.02 0.20
N ASP A 106 11.50 -25.06 -0.51
CA ASP A 106 11.20 -24.95 -1.94
C ASP A 106 9.81 -24.35 -2.21
N GLU A 107 9.54 -24.02 -3.46
CA GLU A 107 8.29 -23.38 -3.88
C GLU A 107 7.06 -24.28 -3.63
N ALA A 108 7.19 -25.60 -3.76
CA ALA A 108 6.09 -26.53 -3.53
C ALA A 108 5.71 -26.59 -2.04
N ALA A 109 6.70 -26.63 -1.16
CA ALA A 109 6.53 -26.56 0.29
C ALA A 109 5.95 -25.20 0.71
N PHE A 110 6.42 -24.10 0.11
CA PHE A 110 5.85 -22.78 0.33
C PHE A 110 4.38 -22.72 -0.10
N ASN A 111 4.05 -23.19 -1.30
CA ASN A 111 2.67 -23.20 -1.80
C ASN A 111 1.74 -24.03 -0.90
N LYS A 112 2.23 -25.17 -0.38
CA LYS A 112 1.50 -25.95 0.62
C LYS A 112 1.29 -25.16 1.91
N LEU A 113 2.34 -24.56 2.47
CA LEU A 113 2.27 -23.73 3.67
C LEU A 113 1.26 -22.58 3.49
N MET A 114 1.30 -21.89 2.35
CA MET A 114 0.38 -20.81 2.05
C MET A 114 -1.05 -21.29 1.89
N SER A 115 -1.28 -22.50 1.40
CA SER A 115 -2.64 -23.06 1.27
C SER A 115 -3.27 -23.36 2.64
N GLU A 116 -2.47 -23.69 3.65
CA GLU A 116 -2.93 -24.04 5.00
C GLU A 116 -2.91 -22.82 5.96
N PHE A 117 -1.96 -21.90 5.79
CA PHE A 117 -1.68 -20.83 6.76
C PHE A 117 -1.68 -19.44 6.14
N ARG A 118 -2.41 -19.23 5.03
CA ARG A 118 -2.47 -17.95 4.30
C ARG A 118 -2.61 -16.72 5.20
N GLN A 119 -3.44 -16.82 6.23
CA GLN A 119 -3.71 -15.74 7.17
C GLN A 119 -2.46 -15.29 7.92
N GLN A 120 -1.55 -16.21 8.27
CA GLN A 120 -0.30 -15.88 8.95
C GLN A 120 0.67 -15.10 8.05
N PHE A 121 0.52 -15.25 6.74
CA PHE A 121 1.40 -14.67 5.71
C PHE A 121 0.71 -13.58 4.90
N ALA A 122 -0.26 -12.92 5.52
CA ALA A 122 -1.02 -11.85 4.89
C ALA A 122 -1.39 -10.78 5.91
N GLY A 123 -1.89 -9.66 5.38
CA GLY A 123 -2.37 -8.58 6.21
C GLY A 123 -3.09 -7.52 5.41
N GLY A 124 -3.43 -6.42 6.08
CA GLY A 124 -4.05 -5.26 5.47
C GLY A 124 -3.05 -4.14 5.22
N PHE A 125 -3.37 -3.25 4.29
CA PHE A 125 -2.65 -1.98 4.16
C PHE A 125 -3.60 -0.86 3.74
N HIS A 126 -3.18 0.36 4.03
CA HIS A 126 -3.80 1.58 3.52
C HIS A 126 -2.73 2.65 3.37
N ILE A 127 -2.60 3.21 2.16
CA ILE A 127 -1.70 4.31 1.83
C ILE A 127 -2.47 5.44 1.16
N TRP A 128 -2.06 6.68 1.40
CA TRP A 128 -2.70 7.88 0.85
C TRP A 128 -1.65 8.96 0.53
N PRO A 129 -1.93 9.86 -0.44
CA PRO A 129 -1.04 10.98 -0.73
C PRO A 129 -0.90 11.88 0.48
N ARG A 130 0.33 12.28 0.81
CA ARG A 130 0.62 13.20 1.92
C ARG A 130 0.11 14.63 1.64
N ASN A 131 -0.07 14.96 0.36
CA ASN A 131 -0.55 16.26 -0.10
C ASN A 131 -2.05 16.26 -0.43
N LYS A 132 -2.83 15.24 -0.03
CA LYS A 132 -4.28 15.43 0.03
C LYS A 132 -4.53 16.48 1.11
N GLU A 133 -4.61 17.74 0.71
CA GLU A 133 -5.44 18.70 1.45
C GLU A 133 -6.84 18.09 1.44
N PHE A 134 -7.15 17.34 2.50
CA PHE A 134 -8.52 16.96 2.80
C PHE A 134 -9.32 18.25 2.74
N SER A 135 -10.45 18.24 2.03
CA SER A 135 -11.34 19.39 2.07
C SER A 135 -11.65 19.71 3.54
N ALA A 136 -11.90 20.98 3.86
CA ALA A 136 -12.27 21.38 5.22
C ALA A 136 -13.44 20.53 5.78
N HIS A 137 -14.30 20.04 4.88
CA HIS A 137 -15.39 19.13 5.20
C HIS A 137 -14.92 17.73 5.62
N GLU A 138 -14.00 17.12 4.89
CA GLU A 138 -13.45 15.79 5.20
C GLU A 138 -12.60 15.82 6.48
N MET A 139 -11.83 16.89 6.70
CA MET A 139 -11.13 17.10 7.97
C MET A 139 -12.09 17.21 9.15
N ALA A 140 -13.20 17.94 8.97
CA ALA A 140 -14.23 18.07 10.00
C ALA A 140 -14.90 16.73 10.32
N ILE A 141 -15.27 15.93 9.30
CA ILE A 141 -15.86 14.60 9.50
C ILE A 141 -14.89 13.68 10.25
N ARG A 142 -13.61 13.68 9.85
CA ARG A 142 -12.61 12.83 10.49
C ARG A 142 -12.39 13.22 11.95
N LYS A 143 -12.29 14.52 12.23
CA LYS A 143 -12.17 15.04 13.60
C LYS A 143 -13.38 14.67 14.46
N LEU A 144 -14.60 14.77 13.91
CA LEU A 144 -15.83 14.37 14.61
C LEU A 144 -15.82 12.87 14.95
N LYS A 145 -15.41 12.01 14.00
CA LYS A 145 -15.29 10.56 14.23
C LYS A 145 -14.25 10.24 15.30
N GLU A 146 -13.10 10.91 15.29
CA GLU A 146 -12.05 10.74 16.30
C GLU A 146 -12.53 11.18 17.69
N GLU A 147 -13.24 12.32 17.81
CA GLU A 147 -13.84 12.79 19.06
C GLU A 147 -14.95 11.87 19.59
N GLU A 148 -15.76 11.27 18.72
CA GLU A 148 -16.76 10.27 19.11
C GLU A 148 -16.11 8.99 19.64
N VAL A 149 -15.03 8.53 19.00
CA VAL A 149 -14.28 7.35 19.47
C VAL A 149 -13.71 7.61 20.86
N VAL A 150 -13.10 8.78 21.11
CA VAL A 150 -12.56 9.13 22.44
C VAL A 150 -13.64 9.12 23.52
N LYS A 151 -14.84 9.64 23.22
CA LYS A 151 -15.96 9.64 24.18
C LYS A 151 -16.53 8.26 24.50
N LEU A 152 -16.26 7.25 23.68
CA LEU A 152 -16.72 5.88 23.90
C LEU A 152 -15.74 5.05 24.73
N VAL A 153 -14.52 5.53 24.93
CA VAL A 153 -13.48 4.88 25.76
C VAL A 153 -13.22 5.59 27.10
N GLU A 154 -13.91 6.70 27.38
CA GLU A 154 -13.99 7.38 28.68
C GLU A 154 -15.26 7.00 29.44
#